data_AF-A0A0U9H9L8-F1
#
_entry.id   AF-A0A0U9H9L8-F1
#
_cell.length_a   1.000
_cell.length_b   1.000
_cell.length_c   1.000
_cell.angle_alpha   90.00
_cell.angle_beta   90.00
_cell.angle_gamma   90.00
#
_symmetry.space_group_name_H-M   'P 1'
#
loop_
_entity.id
_entity.type
_entity.pdbx_description
1 polymer ?
#
loop_
_entity_poly.entity_id
_entity_poly.type
_entity_poly.pdbx_seq_one_letter_code
_entity_poly.pdbx_strand_id
1 'polypeptide(L)'
;MQILEAEILYSQLPLNEAFLVIAKQTPQPISKFFDTLYYELEQDKRDLFSVWEQSVNGLMKYSSLGSNEQEIIKQFGRTLGQHDFHQQQKHIQLTLSHLERELEEARDHHLKYGKMAKSLGVLCGLFVVLLLL
;
A
#
# COMPACT_ATOMS: atom_id res chain seq x y z
N MET A 1 -0.94 16.37 15.93
CA MET A 1 -1.85 16.11 14.81
C MET A 1 -1.34 16.67 13.49
N GLN A 2 -0.92 17.95 13.41
CA GLN A 2 -0.34 18.54 12.18
C GLN A 2 0.86 17.77 11.60
N ILE A 3 1.71 17.18 12.46
CA ILE A 3 2.83 16.33 12.01
C ILE A 3 2.33 15.04 11.35
N LEU A 4 1.29 14.41 11.89
CA LEU A 4 0.72 13.18 11.32
C LEU A 4 0.00 13.48 9.99
N GLU A 5 -0.72 14.58 9.92
CA GLU A 5 -1.32 15.05 8.67
C GLU A 5 -0.25 15.31 7.62
N ALA A 6 0.84 16.01 7.96
CA ALA A 6 1.95 16.24 7.04
C ALA A 6 2.65 14.95 6.61
N GLU A 7 2.89 14.00 7.53
CA GLU A 7 3.54 12.72 7.22
C GLU A 7 2.64 11.81 6.37
N ILE A 8 1.32 11.77 6.60
CA ILE A 8 0.37 10.99 5.80
C ILE A 8 0.13 11.63 4.41
N LEU A 9 0.09 12.97 4.32
CA LEU A 9 -0.13 13.67 3.04
C LEU A 9 1.13 13.76 2.17
N TYR A 10 2.34 13.82 2.76
CA TYR A 10 3.58 14.08 2.02
C TYR A 10 4.56 12.92 1.98
N SER A 11 4.57 12.04 2.97
CA SER A 11 5.49 10.91 2.96
C SER A 11 4.78 9.71 2.35
N GLN A 12 5.35 9.13 1.31
CA GLN A 12 4.91 7.85 0.76
C GLN A 12 5.20 6.69 1.73
N LEU A 13 5.31 6.95 3.05
CA LEU A 13 5.61 5.98 4.09
C LEU A 13 4.32 5.26 4.50
N PRO A 14 4.38 3.93 4.68
CA PRO A 14 3.30 3.18 5.29
C PRO A 14 2.86 3.79 6.64
N LEU A 15 1.55 3.83 6.91
CA LEU A 15 0.98 4.47 8.10
C LEU A 15 1.60 3.95 9.42
N ASN A 16 1.94 2.67 9.49
CA ASN A 16 2.65 2.09 10.63
C ASN A 16 4.02 2.75 10.85
N GLU A 17 4.81 2.97 9.81
CA GLU A 17 6.12 3.63 9.92
C GLU A 17 5.98 5.10 10.36
N ALA A 18 4.94 5.79 9.90
CA ALA A 18 4.63 7.15 10.36
C ALA A 18 4.38 7.20 11.88
N PHE A 19 3.73 6.19 12.46
CA PHE A 19 3.57 6.12 13.92
C PHE A 19 4.90 6.01 14.65
N LEU A 20 5.85 5.21 14.16
CA LEU A 20 7.18 5.08 14.76
C LEU A 20 7.97 6.40 14.70
N VAL A 21 7.88 7.13 13.59
CA VAL A 21 8.52 8.45 13.44
C VAL A 21 7.96 9.44 14.47
N ILE A 22 6.64 9.47 14.64
CA ILE A 22 5.96 10.39 15.56
C ILE A 22 6.24 10.00 17.02
N ALA A 23 6.33 8.71 17.34
CA ALA A 23 6.67 8.25 18.67
C ALA A 23 8.03 8.77 19.15
N LYS A 24 9.02 8.84 18.23
CA LYS A 24 10.37 9.36 18.51
C LYS A 24 10.42 10.88 18.68
N GLN A 25 9.47 11.61 18.11
CA GLN A 25 9.43 13.07 18.12
C GLN A 25 8.49 13.65 19.20
N THR A 26 7.77 12.80 19.93
CA THR A 26 6.80 13.23 20.95
C THR A 26 7.26 12.84 22.36
N PRO A 27 6.90 13.62 23.40
CA PRO A 27 7.16 13.23 24.78
C PRO A 27 6.15 12.18 25.28
N GLN A 28 6.49 11.51 26.38
CA GLN A 28 5.56 10.65 27.10
C GLN A 28 4.38 11.47 27.66
N PRO A 29 3.15 10.93 27.71
CA PRO A 29 2.73 9.57 27.39
C PRO A 29 2.36 9.32 25.92
N ILE A 30 2.47 10.35 25.07
CA ILE A 30 2.04 10.32 23.65
C ILE A 30 2.99 9.44 22.82
N SER A 31 4.28 9.50 23.12
CA SER A 31 5.29 8.61 22.51
C SER A 31 4.91 7.14 22.63
N LYS A 32 4.56 6.69 23.84
CA LYS A 32 4.14 5.30 24.10
C LYS A 32 2.85 4.93 23.38
N PHE A 33 1.93 5.87 23.20
CA PHE A 33 0.71 5.63 22.42
C PHE A 33 1.06 5.27 20.97
N PHE A 34 1.90 6.07 20.30
CA PHE A 34 2.29 5.80 18.91
C PHE A 34 3.20 4.57 18.74
N ASP A 35 4.09 4.30 19.69
CA ASP A 35 4.87 3.04 19.70
C ASP A 35 3.94 1.82 19.79
N THR A 36 2.92 1.88 20.66
CA THR A 36 1.95 0.78 20.81
C THR A 36 1.20 0.55 19.51
N LEU A 37 0.77 1.62 18.81
CA LEU A 37 0.13 1.49 17.51
C LEU A 37 1.03 0.81 16.48
N TYR A 38 2.32 1.18 16.41
CA TYR A 38 3.28 0.57 15.50
C TYR A 38 3.40 -0.95 15.75
N TYR A 39 3.70 -1.35 16.99
CA TYR A 39 3.92 -2.76 17.32
C TYR A 39 2.69 -3.64 17.11
N GLU A 40 1.52 -3.16 17.50
CA GLU A 40 0.27 -3.93 17.41
C GLU A 40 -0.19 -4.11 15.95
N LEU A 41 0.08 -3.12 15.08
CA LEU A 41 -0.20 -3.23 13.64
C LEU A 41 0.81 -4.12 12.91
N GLU A 42 2.08 -4.10 13.33
CA GLU A 42 3.13 -4.94 12.75
C GLU A 42 2.92 -6.41 13.14
N GLN A 43 2.51 -6.70 14.37
CA GLN A 43 2.41 -8.08 14.88
C GLN A 43 1.07 -8.77 14.58
N ASP A 44 -0.06 -8.06 14.58
CA ASP A 44 -1.35 -8.72 14.78
C ASP A 44 -2.30 -8.75 13.57
N LYS A 45 -1.94 -8.15 12.42
CA LYS A 45 -2.86 -7.99 11.26
C LYS A 45 -4.27 -7.50 11.67
N ARG A 46 -4.41 -6.89 12.84
CA ARG A 46 -5.67 -6.41 13.39
C ARG A 46 -6.02 -5.10 12.71
N ASP A 47 -7.33 -4.83 12.63
CA ASP A 47 -7.84 -3.59 12.06
C ASP A 47 -7.31 -2.39 12.85
N LEU A 48 -6.83 -1.37 12.12
CA LEU A 48 -6.32 -0.12 12.67
C LEU A 48 -7.26 0.50 13.70
N PHE A 49 -8.56 0.49 13.43
CA PHE A 49 -9.56 1.04 14.33
C PHE A 49 -9.57 0.33 15.69
N SER A 50 -9.44 -0.99 15.70
CA SER A 50 -9.45 -1.79 16.93
C SER A 50 -8.20 -1.54 17.77
N VAL A 51 -7.04 -1.54 17.13
CA VAL A 51 -5.74 -1.25 17.77
C VAL A 51 -5.71 0.19 18.30
N TRP A 52 -6.28 1.12 17.53
CA TRP A 52 -6.40 2.53 17.92
C TRP A 52 -7.26 2.71 19.16
N GLU A 53 -8.47 2.16 19.18
CA GLU A 53 -9.37 2.31 20.33
C GLU A 53 -8.77 1.73 21.62
N GLN A 54 -8.12 0.55 21.53
CA GLN A 54 -7.41 -0.05 22.65
C GLN A 54 -6.28 0.85 23.16
N SER A 55 -5.49 1.42 22.26
CA SER A 55 -4.37 2.31 22.60
C SER A 55 -4.85 3.63 23.22
N VAL A 56 -5.97 4.19 22.75
CA VAL A 56 -6.58 5.39 23.34
C VAL A 56 -7.04 5.11 24.77
N ASN A 57 -7.70 3.97 25.01
CA ASN A 57 -8.10 3.59 26.37
C ASN A 57 -6.88 3.40 27.29
N GLY A 58 -5.75 2.94 26.75
CA GLY A 58 -4.46 2.92 27.46
C GLY A 58 -3.94 4.31 27.78
N LEU A 59 -3.96 5.22 26.82
CA LEU A 59 -3.51 6.62 26.98
C LEU A 59 -4.32 7.37 28.05
N MET A 60 -5.63 7.13 28.14
CA MET A 60 -6.49 7.76 29.16
C MET A 60 -6.07 7.43 30.60
N LYS A 61 -5.44 6.26 30.83
CA LYS A 61 -4.98 5.87 32.17
C LYS A 61 -3.73 6.62 32.62
N TYR A 62 -2.97 7.19 31.69
CA TYR A 62 -1.67 7.82 31.94
C TYR A 62 -1.62 9.29 31.52
N SER A 63 -2.74 9.84 31.04
CA SER A 63 -2.86 11.24 30.62
C SER A 63 -3.94 11.95 31.43
N SER A 64 -3.85 13.27 31.50
CA SER A 64 -4.86 14.13 32.14
C SER A 64 -6.02 14.50 31.21
N LEU A 65 -6.25 13.69 30.16
CA LEU A 65 -7.29 13.93 29.17
C LEU A 65 -8.68 13.65 29.74
N GLY A 66 -9.67 14.44 29.35
CA GLY A 66 -11.06 14.24 29.71
C GLY A 66 -11.79 13.33 28.71
N SER A 67 -13.05 13.02 29.03
CA SER A 67 -13.92 12.21 28.16
C SER A 67 -14.15 12.84 26.79
N ASN A 68 -14.13 14.17 26.71
CA ASN A 68 -14.30 14.89 25.44
C ASN A 68 -13.08 14.70 24.52
N GLU A 69 -11.86 14.84 25.05
CA GLU A 69 -10.63 14.61 24.29
C GLU A 69 -10.50 13.14 23.87
N GLN A 70 -10.92 12.20 24.74
CA GLN A 70 -10.98 10.78 24.39
C GLN A 70 -11.85 10.52 23.16
N GLU A 71 -13.05 11.10 23.12
CA GLU A 71 -13.97 10.91 22.00
C GLU A 71 -13.42 11.52 20.71
N ILE A 72 -12.82 12.71 20.78
CA ILE A 72 -12.16 13.34 19.62
C ILE A 72 -11.05 12.43 19.07
N ILE A 73 -10.21 11.86 19.93
CA ILE A 73 -9.10 10.98 19.51
C ILE A 73 -9.65 9.66 18.95
N LYS A 74 -10.74 9.11 19.50
CA LYS A 74 -11.40 7.90 18.96
C LYS A 74 -12.00 8.15 17.58
N GLN A 75 -12.69 9.27 17.39
CA GLN A 75 -13.26 9.66 16.11
C GLN A 75 -12.18 9.83 15.05
N PHE A 76 -11.04 10.42 15.42
CA PHE A 76 -9.89 10.53 14.54
C PHE A 76 -9.37 9.17 14.05
N GLY A 77 -9.26 8.19 14.94
CA GLY A 77 -8.88 6.82 14.56
C GLY A 77 -9.86 6.14 13.61
N ARG A 78 -11.17 6.42 13.73
CA ARG A 78 -12.19 5.94 12.78
C ARG A 78 -11.96 6.47 11.38
N THR A 79 -11.61 7.75 11.26
CA THR A 79 -11.34 8.38 9.96
C THR A 79 -10.08 7.80 9.32
N LEU A 80 -9.02 7.52 10.09
CA LEU A 80 -7.81 6.88 9.57
C LEU A 80 -8.05 5.45 9.08
N GLY A 81 -8.79 4.63 9.85
CA GLY A 81 -9.07 3.23 9.48
C GLY A 81 -9.92 3.06 8.21
N GLN A 82 -10.69 4.07 7.82
CA GLN A 82 -11.53 4.01 6.62
C GLN A 82 -10.71 4.07 5.31
N HIS A 83 -9.52 4.66 5.34
CA HIS A 83 -8.71 4.90 4.16
C HIS A 83 -7.50 3.97 4.02
N ASP A 84 -7.04 3.37 5.11
CA ASP A 84 -5.69 2.83 5.16
C ASP A 84 -5.59 1.29 5.10
N PHE A 85 -4.53 0.85 4.46
CA PHE A 85 -4.01 -0.51 4.39
C PHE A 85 -4.78 -1.56 3.59
N HIS A 86 -5.98 -2.00 4.01
CA HIS A 86 -6.58 -3.18 3.38
C HIS A 86 -7.06 -2.91 1.94
N GLN A 87 -7.64 -1.73 1.71
CA GLN A 87 -8.08 -1.32 0.38
C GLN A 87 -6.89 -1.10 -0.56
N GLN A 88 -5.84 -0.43 -0.08
CA GLN A 88 -4.63 -0.21 -0.87
C GLN A 88 -3.92 -1.53 -1.21
N GLN A 89 -3.81 -2.46 -0.27
CA GLN A 89 -3.22 -3.78 -0.51
C GLN A 89 -4.01 -4.56 -1.58
N LYS A 90 -5.35 -4.50 -1.54
CA LYS A 90 -6.20 -5.15 -2.55
C LYS A 90 -6.04 -4.51 -3.92
N HIS A 91 -5.94 -3.18 -4.01
CA HIS A 91 -5.69 -2.49 -5.26
C HIS A 91 -4.34 -2.89 -5.87
N ILE A 92 -3.27 -2.97 -5.06
CA ILE A 92 -1.94 -3.41 -5.52
C ILE A 92 -1.99 -4.85 -6.05
N GLN A 93 -2.61 -5.77 -5.32
CA GLN A 93 -2.74 -7.17 -5.76
C GLN A 93 -3.52 -7.31 -7.08
N LEU A 94 -4.59 -6.54 -7.25
CA LEU A 94 -5.36 -6.52 -8.50
C LEU A 94 -4.52 -5.96 -9.66
N THR A 95 -3.82 -4.85 -9.45
CA THR A 95 -2.94 -4.25 -10.47
C THR A 95 -1.83 -5.21 -10.87
N LEU A 96 -1.21 -5.93 -9.92
CA LEU A 96 -0.20 -6.94 -10.23
C LEU A 96 -0.77 -8.08 -11.08
N SER A 97 -1.93 -8.61 -10.73
CA SER A 97 -2.61 -9.64 -11.52
C SER A 97 -2.95 -9.16 -12.94
N HIS A 98 -3.37 -7.90 -13.10
CA HIS A 98 -3.60 -7.32 -14.43
C HIS A 98 -2.31 -7.21 -15.25
N LEU A 99 -1.21 -6.75 -14.66
CA LEU A 99 0.07 -6.61 -15.35
C LEU A 99 0.67 -7.96 -15.76
N GLU A 100 0.53 -8.99 -14.92
CA GLU A 100 0.95 -10.36 -15.26
C GLU A 100 0.20 -10.89 -16.48
N ARG A 101 -1.12 -10.66 -16.55
CA ARG A 101 -1.95 -11.04 -17.70
C ARG A 101 -1.53 -10.30 -18.98
N GLU A 102 -1.32 -8.99 -18.91
CA GLU A 102 -0.86 -8.20 -20.07
C GLU A 102 0.52 -8.66 -20.57
N LEU A 103 1.42 -9.04 -19.65
CA LEU A 103 2.73 -9.58 -20.00
C LEU A 103 2.62 -10.94 -20.72
N GLU A 104 1.73 -11.80 -20.25
CA GLU A 104 1.45 -13.10 -20.88
C GLU A 104 0.86 -12.91 -22.29
N GLU A 105 -0.13 -12.03 -22.43
CA GLU A 105 -0.74 -11.71 -23.72
C GLU A 105 0.29 -11.11 -24.70
N ALA A 106 1.14 -10.18 -24.25
CA ALA A 106 2.19 -9.60 -25.08
C ALA A 106 3.24 -10.64 -25.52
N ARG A 107 3.59 -11.59 -24.66
CA ARG A 107 4.51 -12.70 -25.00
C ARG A 107 3.91 -13.61 -26.05
N ASP A 108 2.64 -13.98 -25.91
CA ASP A 108 1.93 -14.79 -26.89
C ASP A 108 1.83 -14.07 -28.24
N HIS A 109 1.57 -12.76 -28.22
CA HIS A 109 1.56 -11.93 -29.43
C HIS A 109 2.95 -11.90 -30.08
N HIS A 110 4.02 -11.61 -29.34
CA HIS A 110 5.39 -11.60 -29.89
C HIS A 110 5.81 -12.94 -30.49
N LEU A 111 5.47 -14.05 -29.84
CA LEU A 111 5.76 -15.39 -30.37
C LEU A 111 4.99 -15.68 -31.65
N LYS A 112 3.73 -15.27 -31.73
CA LYS A 112 2.87 -15.49 -32.91
C LYS A 112 3.31 -14.64 -34.10
N TYR A 113 3.52 -13.35 -33.92
CA TYR A 113 3.95 -12.44 -34.99
C TYR A 113 5.41 -12.66 -35.40
N GLY A 114 6.29 -12.97 -34.44
CA GLY A 114 7.70 -13.30 -34.73
C GLY A 114 7.85 -14.57 -35.56
N LYS A 115 7.04 -15.60 -35.31
CA LYS A 115 7.00 -16.82 -36.15
C LYS A 115 6.42 -16.54 -37.54
N MET A 116 5.36 -15.75 -37.64
CA MET A 116 4.76 -15.38 -38.93
C MET A 116 5.69 -14.52 -39.79
N ALA A 117 6.34 -13.49 -39.23
CA ALA A 117 7.27 -12.63 -39.96
C ALA A 117 8.50 -13.40 -40.47
N LYS A 118 9.04 -14.34 -39.68
CA LYS A 118 10.13 -15.23 -40.11
C LYS A 118 9.69 -16.15 -41.25
N SER A 119 8.52 -16.77 -41.13
CA SER A 119 7.95 -17.61 -42.20
C SER A 119 7.72 -16.82 -43.49
N LEU A 120 7.19 -15.59 -43.37
CA LEU A 120 6.90 -14.73 -44.52
C LEU A 120 8.18 -14.22 -45.21
N GLY A 121 9.22 -13.89 -44.44
CA GLY A 121 10.53 -13.50 -45.00
C GLY A 121 11.19 -14.63 -45.80
N VAL A 122 11.11 -15.87 -45.31
CA VAL A 122 11.61 -17.06 -46.03
C VAL A 122 10.84 -17.28 -47.33
N LEU A 123 9.50 -17.16 -47.29
CA LEU A 123 8.66 -17.30 -48.48
C LEU A 123 8.92 -16.21 -49.53
N CYS A 124 9.07 -14.95 -49.12
CA CYS A 124 9.42 -13.86 -50.02
C CYS A 124 10.81 -14.03 -50.63
N GLY A 125 11.80 -14.49 -49.85
CA GLY A 125 13.14 -14.78 -50.35
C GLY A 125 13.14 -15.88 -51.41
N LEU A 126 12.43 -16.99 -51.15
CA LEU A 126 12.21 -18.06 -52.13
C LEU A 126 11.52 -17.54 -53.40
N PHE A 127 10.50 -16.69 -53.26
CA PHE A 127 9.79 -16.10 -54.38
C PHE A 127 10.70 -15.24 -55.27
N VAL A 128 11.56 -14.40 -54.68
CA VAL A 128 12.54 -13.60 -55.44
C VAL A 128 13.56 -14.48 -56.16
N VAL A 129 14.04 -15.56 -55.52
CA VAL A 129 14.95 -16.52 -56.16
C VAL A 129 14.28 -17.22 -57.34
N LEU A 130 13.01 -17.61 -57.22
CA LEU A 130 12.24 -18.21 -58.31
C LEU A 130 11.99 -17.26 -59.48
N LEU A 131 11.87 -15.95 -59.23
CA LEU A 131 11.72 -14.94 -60.28
C LEU A 131 13.02 -14.63 -61.02
N LEU A 132 14.17 -14.87 -60.38
CA LEU A 132 15.51 -14.58 -60.94
C LEU A 132 16.13 -15.78 -61.67
N LEU A 133 15.47 -16.94 -61.65
CA LEU A 133 15.74 -18.13 -62.47
C LEU A 133 14.90 -18.09 -63.75
#